data_AF-A0A536WJY9-F1
#
_entry.id   AF-A0A536WJY9-F1
#
_cell.length_a   1.000
_cell.length_b   1.000
_cell.length_c   1.000
_cell.angle_alpha   90.00
_cell.angle_beta   90.00
_cell.angle_gamma   90.00
#
_symmetry.space_group_name_H-M   'P 1'
#
loop_
_entity.id
_entity.type
_entity.pdbx_description
1 polymer ?
#
loop_
_entity_poly.entity_id
_entity_poly.type
_entity_poly.pdbx_seq_one_letter_code
_entity_poly.pdbx_strand_id
1 'polypeptide(L)'
;MTTIRALTAAAGALCFFAGGVAHAQGVTKTRILIGQSSPFSGSNKELGEDIREGLQAYFKQVNDAGGVNGRTLELVALDDANDAKRSAENARILIEQRGVLALIGYASATLSLPALPFVEKGKVAFVGPFTGAEPMRSFRRNVY
;
A
#
# COMPACT_ATOMS: atom_id res chain seq x y z
N MET A 1 -51.80 20.29 -39.64
CA MET A 1 -50.78 20.93 -40.50
C MET A 1 -50.96 22.43 -40.26
N THR A 2 -50.06 23.24 -39.72
CA THR A 2 -48.59 23.21 -39.64
C THR A 2 -48.15 24.21 -38.53
N THR A 3 -46.99 23.94 -37.95
CA THR A 3 -46.23 24.55 -36.83
C THR A 3 -46.00 26.07 -36.81
N ILE A 4 -45.83 26.67 -35.61
CA ILE A 4 -44.78 27.67 -35.27
C ILE A 4 -44.29 27.49 -33.80
N ARG A 5 -42.96 27.33 -33.63
CA ARG A 5 -42.13 27.37 -32.39
C ARG A 5 -41.79 28.85 -32.07
N ALA A 6 -41.56 29.37 -30.86
CA ALA A 6 -40.53 29.17 -29.83
C ALA A 6 -40.73 30.33 -28.79
N LEU A 7 -40.28 30.35 -27.53
CA LEU A 7 -38.91 30.69 -27.11
C LEU A 7 -38.79 30.60 -25.56
N THR A 8 -37.77 29.87 -25.10
CA THR A 8 -36.85 30.11 -23.95
C THR A 8 -37.34 30.63 -22.58
N ALA A 9 -37.04 29.84 -21.54
CA ALA A 9 -36.32 30.31 -20.35
C ALA A 9 -35.40 29.19 -19.83
N ALA A 10 -34.12 29.28 -20.18
CA ALA A 10 -33.09 28.38 -19.67
C ALA A 10 -32.66 28.83 -18.26
N ALA A 11 -33.18 28.17 -17.23
CA ALA A 11 -32.65 28.29 -15.88
C ALA A 11 -31.41 27.38 -15.77
N GLY A 12 -30.23 27.98 -15.70
CA GLY A 12 -28.95 27.29 -15.59
C GLY A 12 -28.90 26.44 -14.32
N ALA A 13 -28.93 25.12 -14.49
CA ALA A 13 -28.53 24.19 -13.44
C ALA A 13 -27.00 24.22 -13.37
N LEU A 14 -26.48 24.96 -12.40
CA LEU A 14 -25.08 24.91 -12.00
C LEU A 14 -24.80 23.47 -11.54
N CYS A 15 -24.20 22.65 -12.40
CA CYS A 15 -23.69 21.34 -12.01
C CYS A 15 -22.56 21.57 -11.00
N PHE A 16 -22.89 21.52 -9.71
CA PHE A 16 -21.91 21.32 -8.64
C PHE A 16 -21.23 19.97 -8.87
N PHE A 17 -20.13 19.97 -9.63
CA PHE A 17 -19.15 18.90 -9.58
C PHE A 17 -18.50 18.98 -8.20
N ALA A 18 -19.11 18.36 -7.20
CA ALA A 18 -18.41 17.96 -6.00
C ALA A 18 -17.39 16.91 -6.42
N GLY A 19 -16.19 17.37 -6.82
CA GLY A 19 -15.04 16.52 -7.06
C GLY A 19 -14.78 15.73 -5.78
N GLY A 20 -15.16 14.46 -5.77
CA GLY A 20 -14.86 13.55 -4.67
C GLY A 20 -13.35 13.58 -4.45
N VAL A 21 -12.93 14.01 -3.26
CA VAL A 21 -11.52 14.00 -2.88
C VAL A 21 -11.10 12.54 -2.90
N ALA A 22 -10.31 12.14 -3.89
CA ALA A 22 -9.80 10.78 -3.98
C ALA A 22 -8.91 10.52 -2.76
N HIS A 23 -9.43 9.80 -1.77
CA HIS A 23 -8.65 9.37 -0.63
C HIS A 23 -7.68 8.27 -1.08
N ALA A 24 -6.39 8.55 -1.02
CA ALA A 24 -5.36 7.53 -1.23
C ALA A 24 -5.52 6.41 -0.19
N GLN A 25 -5.53 5.16 -0.65
CA GLN A 25 -5.60 3.99 0.22
C GLN A 25 -4.52 4.06 1.30
N GLY A 26 -4.86 3.69 2.53
CA GLY A 26 -3.92 3.67 3.65
C GLY A 26 -3.55 5.02 4.22
N VAL A 27 -4.08 6.13 3.67
CA VAL A 27 -3.83 7.48 4.19
C VAL A 27 -5.09 8.05 4.82
N THR A 28 -5.04 8.32 6.12
CA THR A 28 -6.10 9.03 6.84
C THR A 28 -5.69 10.47 7.12
N LYS A 29 -6.51 11.19 7.91
CA LYS A 29 -6.15 12.52 8.42
C LYS A 29 -4.96 12.48 9.39
N THR A 30 -4.72 11.35 10.06
CA THR A 30 -3.77 11.24 11.18
C THR A 30 -2.66 10.22 10.96
N ARG A 31 -2.83 9.27 10.04
CA ARG A 31 -1.87 8.17 9.86
C ARG A 31 -1.72 7.71 8.41
N ILE A 32 -0.61 7.03 8.15
CA ILE A 32 -0.28 6.33 6.92
C ILE A 32 0.04 4.88 7.29
N LEU A 33 -0.74 3.94 6.75
CA LEU A 33 -0.57 2.51 6.98
C LEU A 33 0.40 1.89 5.98
N ILE A 34 1.44 1.22 6.48
CA ILE A 34 2.43 0.48 5.69
C ILE A 34 2.38 -0.99 6.09
N GLY A 35 2.33 -1.91 5.14
CA GLY A 35 2.23 -3.35 5.37
C GLY A 35 3.57 -4.07 5.26
N GLN A 36 3.76 -5.10 6.08
CA GLN A 36 4.90 -6.02 5.98
C GLN A 36 4.43 -7.46 6.20
N SER A 37 4.86 -8.38 5.33
CA SER A 37 4.92 -9.81 5.62
C SER A 37 6.39 -10.18 5.80
N SER A 38 6.70 -10.84 6.90
CA SER A 38 8.06 -11.25 7.24
C SER A 38 8.02 -12.49 8.15
N PRO A 39 9.10 -13.28 8.21
CA PRO A 39 9.19 -14.37 9.18
C PRO A 39 9.39 -13.80 10.58
N PHE A 40 8.33 -13.80 11.39
CA PHE A 40 8.42 -13.50 12.83
C PHE A 40 8.35 -14.77 13.69
N SER A 41 8.16 -15.91 13.04
CA SER A 41 8.30 -17.25 13.59
C SER A 41 8.97 -18.18 12.58
N GLY A 42 9.30 -19.41 13.00
CA GLY A 42 9.92 -20.39 12.11
C GLY A 42 11.36 -20.06 11.74
N SER A 43 11.79 -20.50 10.56
CA SER A 43 13.16 -20.25 10.06
C SER A 43 13.33 -18.80 9.62
N ASN A 44 14.55 -18.27 9.76
CA ASN A 44 14.89 -16.87 9.45
C ASN A 44 14.11 -15.83 10.27
N LYS A 45 13.58 -16.22 11.45
CA LYS A 45 12.87 -15.31 12.36
C LYS A 45 13.71 -14.07 12.69
N GLU A 46 14.98 -14.27 13.02
CA GLU A 46 15.88 -13.18 13.42
C GLU A 46 16.03 -12.16 12.29
N LEU A 47 16.18 -12.61 11.04
CA LEU A 47 16.24 -11.72 9.87
C LEU A 47 14.95 -10.89 9.72
N GLY A 48 13.78 -11.53 9.89
CA GLY A 48 12.51 -10.82 9.80
C GLY A 48 12.34 -9.79 10.91
N GLU A 49 12.78 -10.11 12.13
CA GLU A 49 12.81 -9.20 13.28
C GLU A 49 13.76 -8.02 13.05
N ASP A 50 14.99 -8.26 12.61
CA ASP A 50 15.98 -7.21 12.32
C ASP A 50 15.44 -6.19 11.29
N ILE A 51 14.82 -6.68 10.20
CA ILE A 51 14.21 -5.82 9.18
C ILE A 51 13.08 -4.97 9.80
N ARG A 52 12.20 -5.60 10.59
CA ARG A 52 11.08 -4.89 11.25
C ARG A 52 11.59 -3.84 12.23
N GLU A 53 12.61 -4.17 13.02
CA GLU A 53 13.20 -3.27 14.00
C GLU A 53 13.82 -2.05 13.34
N GLY A 54 14.55 -2.23 12.23
CA GLY A 54 15.07 -1.13 11.42
C GLY A 54 13.96 -0.21 10.88
N LEU A 55 12.88 -0.79 10.36
CA LEU A 55 11.71 -0.05 9.90
C LEU A 55 11.06 0.75 11.04
N GLN A 56 10.84 0.12 12.19
CA GLN A 56 10.22 0.75 13.35
C GLN A 56 11.09 1.86 13.95
N ALA A 57 12.41 1.68 14.00
CA ALA A 57 13.35 2.71 14.43
C ALA A 57 13.26 3.95 13.53
N TYR A 58 13.23 3.77 12.21
CA TYR A 58 13.08 4.88 11.28
C TYR A 58 11.70 5.54 11.37
N PHE A 59 10.63 4.75 11.45
CA PHE A 59 9.26 5.28 11.59
C PHE A 59 9.12 6.08 12.88
N LYS A 60 9.71 5.60 13.98
CA LYS A 60 9.76 6.34 15.23
C LYS A 60 10.44 7.70 15.05
N GLN A 61 11.62 7.74 14.43
CA GLN A 61 12.32 8.99 14.16
C GLN A 61 11.47 9.97 13.33
N VAL A 62 10.82 9.48 12.27
CA VAL A 62 9.93 10.31 11.42
C VAL A 62 8.72 10.82 12.21
N ASN A 63 8.09 9.95 13.01
CA ASN A 63 6.92 10.30 13.80
C ASN A 63 7.25 11.32 14.91
N ASP A 64 8.39 11.15 15.58
CA ASP A 64 8.89 12.09 16.59
C ASP A 64 9.19 13.47 15.98
N ALA A 65 9.53 13.53 14.69
CA ALA A 65 9.73 14.76 13.92
C ALA A 65 8.42 15.38 13.39
N GLY A 66 7.25 14.89 13.82
CA GLY A 66 5.93 15.40 13.41
C GLY A 66 5.28 14.62 12.27
N GLY A 67 5.89 13.52 11.83
CA GLY A 67 5.35 12.64 10.79
C GLY A 67 5.39 13.23 9.38
N VAL A 68 4.73 12.55 8.44
CA VAL A 68 4.66 12.97 7.04
C VAL A 68 3.41 13.82 6.84
N ASN A 69 3.58 15.13 6.61
CA ASN A 69 2.47 16.08 6.51
C ASN A 69 1.52 15.98 7.73
N GLY A 70 2.08 15.87 8.94
CA GLY A 70 1.32 15.72 10.19
C GLY A 70 0.69 14.34 10.41
N ARG A 71 1.05 13.32 9.63
CA ARG A 71 0.53 11.95 9.75
C ARG A 71 1.61 11.01 10.26
N THR A 72 1.27 10.15 11.21
CA THR A 72 2.18 9.12 11.70
C THR A 72 2.29 7.96 10.71
N LEU A 73 3.48 7.39 10.59
CA LEU A 73 3.71 6.11 9.93
C LEU A 73 3.37 4.98 10.90
N GLU A 74 2.50 4.06 10.47
CA GLU A 74 2.11 2.87 11.23
C GLU A 74 2.42 1.61 10.43
N LEU A 75 3.16 0.69 11.03
CA LEU A 75 3.51 -0.60 10.43
C LEU A 75 2.49 -1.67 10.83
N VAL A 76 1.83 -2.26 9.83
CA VAL A 76 0.97 -3.44 9.97
C VAL A 76 1.78 -4.65 9.53
N ALA A 77 2.36 -5.36 10.50
CA ALA A 77 3.25 -6.49 10.26
C ALA A 77 2.52 -7.82 10.50
N LEU A 78 2.60 -8.75 9.55
CA LEU A 78 2.03 -10.10 9.63
C LEU A 78 3.14 -11.14 9.53
N ASP A 79 3.06 -12.18 10.35
CA ASP A 79 3.98 -13.30 10.33
C ASP A 79 3.65 -14.25 9.16
N ASP A 80 4.63 -14.53 8.29
CA ASP A 80 4.51 -15.58 7.28
C ASP A 80 5.22 -16.88 7.66
N ALA A 81 5.96 -16.92 8.78
CA ALA A 81 6.77 -18.06 9.21
C ALA A 81 7.73 -18.62 8.16
N ASN A 82 8.20 -17.75 7.24
CA ASN A 82 9.02 -18.12 6.09
C ASN A 82 8.31 -19.07 5.09
N ASP A 83 6.98 -18.97 4.99
CA ASP A 83 6.16 -19.72 4.04
C ASP A 83 5.63 -18.83 2.91
N ALA A 84 5.86 -19.25 1.67
CA ALA A 84 5.49 -18.47 0.48
C ALA A 84 3.97 -18.33 0.30
N LYS A 85 3.17 -19.35 0.71
CA LYS A 85 1.71 -19.28 0.61
C LYS A 85 1.13 -18.33 1.64
N ARG A 86 1.65 -18.36 2.87
CA ARG A 86 1.32 -17.39 3.93
C ARG A 86 1.71 -15.97 3.53
N SER A 87 2.88 -15.77 2.91
CA SER A 87 3.26 -14.45 2.40
C SER A 87 2.29 -13.92 1.34
N ALA A 88 1.86 -14.77 0.39
CA ALA A 88 0.85 -14.41 -0.60
C ALA A 88 -0.48 -13.99 0.05
N GLU A 89 -0.94 -14.77 1.03
CA GLU A 89 -2.17 -14.47 1.76
C GLU A 89 -2.04 -13.21 2.62
N ASN A 90 -0.90 -13.00 3.26
CA ASN A 90 -0.60 -11.78 4.01
C ASN A 90 -0.63 -10.56 3.08
N ALA A 91 -0.05 -10.63 1.88
CA ALA A 91 -0.11 -9.55 0.90
C ALA A 91 -1.56 -9.21 0.52
N ARG A 92 -2.39 -10.22 0.28
CA ARG A 92 -3.83 -10.04 0.04
C ARG A 92 -4.54 -9.38 1.22
N ILE A 93 -4.29 -9.84 2.45
CA ILE A 93 -4.88 -9.27 3.67
C ILE A 93 -4.45 -7.81 3.84
N LEU A 94 -3.16 -7.51 3.70
CA LEU A 94 -2.61 -6.16 3.86
C LEU A 94 -3.21 -5.19 2.83
N ILE A 95 -3.30 -5.61 1.56
CA ILE A 95 -3.80 -4.76 0.48
C ILE A 95 -5.32 -4.65 0.52
N GLU A 96 -6.04 -5.78 0.52
CA GLU A 96 -7.49 -5.80 0.30
C GLU A 96 -8.29 -5.58 1.58
N GLN A 97 -7.78 -5.99 2.74
CA GLN A 97 -8.53 -5.90 4.02
C GLN A 97 -8.02 -4.79 4.94
N ARG A 98 -6.69 -4.66 5.08
CA ARG A 98 -6.08 -3.61 5.91
C ARG A 98 -5.96 -2.30 5.15
N GLY A 99 -5.99 -2.34 3.81
CA GLY A 99 -5.96 -1.15 2.98
C GLY A 99 -4.68 -0.35 3.18
N VAL A 100 -3.51 -1.01 3.23
CA VAL A 100 -2.22 -0.31 3.38
C VAL A 100 -1.88 0.51 2.13
N LEU A 101 -1.14 1.61 2.31
CA LEU A 101 -0.65 2.46 1.21
C LEU A 101 0.44 1.74 0.40
N ALA A 102 1.32 1.01 1.10
CA ALA A 102 2.47 0.33 0.52
C ALA A 102 2.79 -0.96 1.29
N LEU A 103 3.45 -1.90 0.62
CA LEU A 103 4.17 -3.01 1.22
C LEU A 103 5.65 -2.64 1.34
N ILE A 104 6.33 -3.09 2.39
CA ILE A 104 7.74 -2.79 2.62
C ILE A 104 8.50 -3.99 3.19
N GLY A 105 9.77 -4.15 2.81
CA GLY A 105 10.73 -4.94 3.58
C GLY A 105 10.41 -6.43 3.74
N TYR A 106 9.95 -7.09 2.69
CA TYR A 106 9.77 -8.55 2.71
C TYR A 106 11.14 -9.24 2.68
N ALA A 107 11.35 -10.25 3.54
CA ALA A 107 12.69 -10.74 3.88
C ALA A 107 13.43 -11.55 2.81
N SER A 108 12.82 -11.86 1.66
CA SER A 108 13.49 -12.60 0.57
C SER A 108 12.71 -12.51 -0.75
N ALA A 109 13.32 -12.98 -1.86
CA ALA A 109 12.59 -13.17 -3.12
C ALA A 109 11.50 -14.24 -3.03
N THR A 110 11.70 -15.32 -2.27
CA THR A 110 10.71 -16.40 -2.13
C THR A 110 9.45 -15.93 -1.40
N LEU A 111 9.59 -14.93 -0.53
CA LEU A 111 8.47 -14.27 0.16
C LEU A 111 7.91 -13.09 -0.64
N SER A 112 8.73 -12.38 -1.42
CA SER A 112 8.32 -11.19 -2.18
C SER A 112 7.56 -11.50 -3.46
N LEU A 113 8.02 -12.49 -4.24
CA LEU A 113 7.42 -12.87 -5.52
C LEU A 113 5.93 -13.20 -5.42
N PRO A 114 5.46 -13.95 -4.40
CA PRO A 114 4.03 -14.26 -4.25
C PRO A 114 3.13 -13.04 -3.98
N ALA A 115 3.69 -11.91 -3.54
CA ALA A 115 2.93 -10.67 -3.31
C ALA A 115 2.63 -9.90 -4.61
N LEU A 116 3.41 -10.14 -5.68
CA LEU A 116 3.37 -9.33 -6.91
C LEU A 116 2.00 -9.27 -7.60
N PRO A 117 1.22 -10.36 -7.72
CA PRO A 117 -0.11 -10.28 -8.32
C PRO A 117 -1.05 -9.31 -7.60
N PHE A 118 -0.95 -9.23 -6.27
CA PHE A 118 -1.75 -8.32 -5.44
C PHE A 118 -1.26 -6.88 -5.54
N VAL A 119 0.06 -6.68 -5.56
CA VAL A 119 0.73 -5.39 -5.79
C VAL A 119 0.33 -4.78 -7.15
N GLU A 120 0.33 -5.58 -8.21
CA GLU A 120 -0.02 -5.16 -9.56
C GLU A 120 -1.52 -4.85 -9.68
N LYS A 121 -2.39 -5.75 -9.18
CA LYS A 121 -3.85 -5.56 -9.17
C LYS A 121 -4.27 -4.36 -8.34
N GLY A 122 -3.71 -4.22 -7.14
CA GLY A 122 -4.04 -3.16 -6.19
C GLY A 122 -3.37 -1.81 -6.49
N LYS A 123 -2.41 -1.78 -7.41
CA LYS A 123 -1.56 -0.59 -7.69
C LYS A 123 -0.89 -0.04 -6.41
N VAL A 124 -0.51 -0.95 -5.52
CA VAL A 124 0.13 -0.64 -4.24
C VAL A 124 1.64 -0.63 -4.42
N ALA A 125 2.34 0.36 -3.87
CA ALA A 125 3.80 0.38 -3.93
C ALA A 125 4.40 -0.77 -3.11
N PHE A 126 5.40 -1.46 -3.64
CA PHE A 126 6.17 -2.48 -2.93
C PHE A 126 7.63 -2.03 -2.88
N VAL A 127 8.07 -1.64 -1.69
CA VAL A 127 9.33 -0.91 -1.49
C VAL A 127 10.34 -1.77 -0.74
N GLY A 128 11.57 -1.82 -1.24
CA GLY A 128 12.71 -2.42 -0.56
C GLY A 128 12.52 -3.87 -0.12
N PRO A 129 12.02 -4.79 -0.97
CA PRO A 129 12.12 -6.22 -0.67
C PRO A 129 13.61 -6.61 -0.49
N PHE A 130 13.94 -7.33 0.57
CA PHE A 130 15.31 -7.70 0.92
C PHE A 130 15.79 -8.84 0.00
N THR A 131 16.21 -8.49 -1.22
CA THR A 131 16.69 -9.48 -2.20
C THR A 131 17.42 -8.85 -3.38
N GLY A 132 18.48 -9.54 -3.84
CA GLY A 132 19.18 -9.24 -5.09
C GLY A 132 18.74 -10.11 -6.28
N ALA A 133 17.68 -10.91 -6.14
CA ALA A 133 17.25 -11.86 -7.19
C ALA A 133 16.74 -11.13 -8.45
N GLU A 134 17.17 -11.60 -9.62
CA GLU A 134 16.79 -11.01 -10.92
C GLU A 134 15.27 -10.83 -11.12
N PRO A 135 14.41 -11.81 -10.73
CA PRO A 135 12.95 -11.65 -10.90
C PRO A 135 12.34 -10.45 -10.15
N MET A 136 13.01 -9.98 -9.09
CA MET A 136 12.61 -8.80 -8.31
C MET A 136 13.25 -7.50 -8.82
N ARG A 137 14.33 -7.58 -9.60
CA ARG A 137 15.02 -6.43 -10.20
C ARG A 137 14.54 -6.08 -11.61
N SER A 138 13.80 -6.99 -12.24
CA SER A 138 13.11 -6.69 -13.51
C SER A 138 12.12 -5.54 -13.31
N PHE A 139 12.11 -4.57 -14.23
CA PHE A 139 11.26 -3.38 -14.09
C PHE A 139 9.79 -3.75 -13.92
N ARG A 140 9.21 -3.28 -12.82
CA ARG A 140 7.77 -3.35 -12.53
C ARG A 140 7.32 -1.99 -12.03
N ARG A 141 6.19 -1.50 -12.55
CA ARG A 141 5.69 -0.14 -12.26
C ARG A 141 5.55 0.17 -10.77
N ASN A 142 5.25 -0.83 -9.94
CA ASN A 142 4.92 -0.65 -8.53
C ASN A 142 6.00 -1.19 -7.58
N VAL A 143 7.17 -1.62 -8.07
CA VAL A 143 8.25 -2.18 -7.25
C VAL A 143 9.43 -1.21 -7.23
N TYR A 144 9.93 -0.89 -6.03
CA TYR A 144 10.93 0.15 -5.77
C TYR A 144 12.05 -0.36 -4.87
#